data_AF-A0A1F6A1Q9-F1
#
_entry.id   AF-A0A1F6A1Q9-F1
#
_cell.length_a   1.000
_cell.length_b   1.000
_cell.length_c   1.000
_cell.angle_alpha   90.00
_cell.angle_beta   90.00
_cell.angle_gamma   90.00
#
_symmetry.space_group_name_H-M   'P 1'
#
loop_
_entity.id
_entity.type
_entity.pdbx_description
1 polymer ?
#
loop_
_entity_poly.entity_id
_entity_poly.type
_entity_poly.pdbx_seq_one_letter_code
_entity_poly.pdbx_strand_id
1 'polypeptide(L)'
;MKVRRKILHHLKKFPRLFLLRLARELTVLLPSLFLLILILNISAPQTSVDRLKTQLLQNPDSPQLHDDFGEILLALNQLELARREFSRAGSTQKIQEVTLLQQKPSILQNDILKWQKIASTRPDYRDAYLKLALLHWQLYRPFDTKKFLQISRRLDPNNEDLAQIAATLN
;
A
#
# COMPACT_ATOMS: atom_id res chain seq x y z
N MET A 1 20.44 -25.82 0.60
CA MET A 1 20.61 -27.25 0.23
C MET A 1 19.43 -28.18 0.55
N LYS A 2 18.66 -27.97 1.63
CA LYS A 2 17.54 -28.88 2.03
C LYS A 2 16.31 -28.87 1.10
N VAL A 3 15.95 -27.73 0.51
CA VAL A 3 14.76 -27.58 -0.37
C VAL A 3 14.88 -28.43 -1.64
N ARG A 4 16.08 -28.44 -2.26
CA ARG A 4 16.37 -29.19 -3.49
C ARG A 4 16.18 -30.70 -3.32
N ARG A 5 16.52 -31.24 -2.14
CA ARG A 5 16.36 -32.68 -1.82
C ARG A 5 14.89 -33.07 -1.64
N LYS A 6 14.06 -32.19 -1.08
CA LYS A 6 12.63 -32.45 -0.83
C LYS A 6 11.84 -32.52 -2.14
N ILE A 7 12.12 -31.63 -3.09
CA ILE A 7 11.51 -31.61 -4.43
C ILE A 7 11.86 -32.87 -5.23
N LEU A 8 13.13 -33.30 -5.18
CA LEU A 8 13.60 -34.52 -5.84
C LEU A 8 12.90 -35.79 -5.33
N HIS A 9 12.56 -35.85 -4.04
CA HIS A 9 11.89 -37.01 -3.45
C HIS A 9 10.45 -37.19 -3.97
N HIS A 10 9.71 -36.08 -4.18
CA HIS A 10 8.35 -36.14 -4.72
C HIS A 10 8.32 -36.45 -6.22
N LEU A 11 9.32 -36.00 -6.99
CA LEU A 11 9.43 -36.26 -8.43
C LEU A 11 9.62 -37.74 -8.78
N LYS A 12 10.23 -38.54 -7.89
CA LYS A 12 10.40 -40.00 -8.09
C LYS A 12 9.09 -40.80 -8.08
N LYS A 13 7.98 -40.24 -7.55
CA LYS A 13 6.67 -40.91 -7.48
C LYS A 13 5.88 -40.84 -8.80
N PHE A 14 6.32 -40.04 -9.77
CA PHE A 14 5.61 -39.85 -11.03
C PHE A 14 6.17 -40.75 -12.13
N PRO A 15 5.31 -41.36 -12.97
CA PRO A 15 5.77 -42.20 -14.08
C PRO A 15 6.62 -41.36 -15.05
N ARG A 16 7.77 -41.90 -15.49
CA ARG A 16 8.73 -41.17 -16.35
C ARG A 16 8.09 -40.57 -17.60
N LEU A 17 7.09 -41.24 -18.17
CA LEU A 17 6.32 -40.78 -19.32
C LEU A 17 5.51 -39.50 -19.03
N PHE A 18 4.98 -39.35 -17.82
CA PHE A 18 4.29 -38.14 -17.39
C PHE A 18 5.26 -36.97 -17.28
N LEU A 19 6.45 -37.19 -16.70
CA LEU A 19 7.49 -36.16 -16.60
C LEU A 19 8.02 -35.73 -17.98
N LEU A 20 8.16 -36.66 -18.93
CA LEU A 20 8.58 -36.37 -20.30
C LEU A 20 7.52 -35.58 -21.07
N ARG A 21 6.24 -35.95 -20.95
CA ARG A 21 5.13 -35.20 -21.55
C ARG A 21 5.04 -33.80 -20.96
N LEU A 22 5.11 -33.67 -19.63
CA LEU A 22 5.11 -32.38 -18.93
C LEU A 22 6.30 -31.49 -19.34
N ALA A 23 7.49 -32.06 -19.49
CA ALA A 23 8.67 -31.33 -19.96
C ALA A 23 8.47 -30.80 -21.38
N ARG A 24 7.89 -31.59 -22.28
CA ARG A 24 7.61 -31.18 -23.66
C ARG A 24 6.59 -30.04 -23.71
N GLU A 25 5.51 -30.12 -22.94
CA GLU A 25 4.53 -29.02 -22.85
C GLU A 25 5.19 -27.74 -22.32
N LEU A 26 6.00 -27.85 -21.26
CA LEU A 26 6.73 -26.70 -20.69
C LEU A 26 7.72 -26.08 -21.69
N THR A 27 8.40 -26.88 -22.52
CA THR A 27 9.34 -26.35 -23.54
C THR A 27 8.67 -25.52 -24.62
N VAL A 28 7.37 -25.70 -24.87
CA VAL A 28 6.62 -24.91 -25.85
C VAL A 28 5.88 -23.76 -25.17
N LEU A 29 5.27 -24.03 -24.01
CA LEU A 29 4.47 -23.04 -23.27
C LEU A 29 5.31 -21.88 -22.72
N LEU A 30 6.52 -22.15 -22.25
CA LEU A 30 7.40 -21.10 -21.72
C LEU A 30 7.82 -20.06 -22.79
N PRO A 31 8.36 -20.45 -23.96
CA PRO A 31 8.69 -19.48 -24.99
C PRO A 31 7.45 -18.82 -25.60
N SER A 32 6.31 -19.53 -25.72
CA SER A 32 5.07 -18.88 -26.19
C SER A 32 4.55 -17.85 -25.20
N LEU A 33 4.62 -18.12 -23.90
CA LEU A 33 4.26 -17.17 -22.85
C LEU A 33 5.21 -15.96 -22.86
N PHE A 34 6.52 -16.21 -23.00
CA PHE A 34 7.52 -15.14 -23.12
C PHE A 34 7.29 -14.27 -24.36
N LEU A 35 7.01 -14.89 -25.51
CA LEU A 35 6.68 -14.19 -26.75
C LEU A 35 5.40 -13.36 -26.60
N LEU A 36 4.37 -13.92 -25.95
CA LEU A 36 3.13 -13.21 -25.68
C LEU A 36 3.37 -11.99 -24.78
N ILE A 37 4.16 -12.13 -23.71
CA ILE A 37 4.55 -11.01 -22.85
C ILE A 37 5.31 -9.94 -23.66
N LEU A 38 6.23 -10.35 -24.55
CA LEU A 38 6.97 -9.44 -25.41
C LEU A 38 6.04 -8.67 -26.36
N ILE A 39 5.11 -9.36 -27.03
CA ILE A 39 4.13 -8.76 -27.94
C ILE A 39 3.24 -7.78 -27.19
N LEU A 40 2.72 -8.15 -26.01
CA LEU A 40 1.91 -7.27 -25.18
C LEU A 40 2.67 -6.02 -24.75
N ASN A 41 3.98 -6.13 -24.49
CA ASN A 41 4.81 -5.00 -24.08
C ASN A 41 5.12 -4.04 -25.25
N ILE A 42 5.33 -4.56 -26.47
CA ILE A 42 5.56 -3.74 -27.68
C ILE A 42 4.26 -3.04 -28.13
N SER A 43 3.13 -3.72 -27.98
CA SER A 43 1.80 -3.21 -28.39
C SER A 43 1.19 -2.26 -27.35
N ALA A 44 1.82 -2.11 -26.19
CA ALA A 44 1.28 -1.32 -25.10
C ALA A 44 1.21 0.16 -25.51
N PRO A 45 0.04 0.81 -25.41
CA PRO A 45 -0.05 2.23 -25.66
C PRO A 45 0.82 2.98 -24.65
N GLN A 46 1.57 3.98 -25.13
CA GLN A 46 2.40 4.85 -24.29
C GLN A 46 1.55 5.43 -23.15
N THR A 47 1.92 5.09 -21.92
CA THR A 47 1.22 5.61 -20.75
C THR A 47 1.46 7.12 -20.62
N SER A 48 0.63 7.81 -19.85
CA SER A 48 0.87 9.23 -19.54
C SER A 48 2.25 9.45 -18.91
N VAL A 49 2.74 8.47 -18.14
CA VAL A 49 4.07 8.49 -17.53
C VAL A 49 5.17 8.38 -18.57
N ASP A 50 5.03 7.50 -19.56
CA ASP A 50 6.06 7.31 -20.60
C ASP A 50 6.17 8.56 -21.47
N ARG A 51 5.04 9.17 -21.83
CA ARG A 51 5.01 10.47 -22.54
C ARG A 51 5.69 11.57 -21.73
N LEU A 52 5.35 11.69 -20.45
CA LEU A 52 5.96 12.69 -19.59
C LEU A 52 7.48 12.49 -19.47
N LYS A 53 7.95 11.24 -19.34
CA LYS A 53 9.39 10.92 -19.34
C LYS A 53 10.06 11.33 -20.64
N THR A 54 9.45 11.08 -21.80
CA THR A 54 10.01 11.54 -23.08
C THR A 54 10.08 13.07 -23.16
N GLN A 55 9.09 13.79 -22.63
CA GLN A 55 9.11 15.25 -22.57
C GLN A 55 10.19 15.75 -21.62
N LEU A 56 10.40 15.11 -20.47
CA LEU A 56 11.49 15.40 -19.53
C LEU A 56 12.86 15.15 -20.14
N LEU A 57 13.02 14.12 -20.99
CA LEU A 57 14.28 13.91 -21.72
C LEU A 57 14.57 15.02 -22.72
N GLN A 58 13.54 15.61 -23.31
CA GLN A 58 13.68 16.71 -24.27
C GLN A 58 13.89 18.05 -23.57
N ASN A 59 13.20 18.27 -22.44
CA ASN A 59 13.22 19.50 -21.66
C ASN A 59 13.43 19.21 -20.17
N PRO A 60 14.66 18.85 -19.76
CA PRO A 60 14.96 18.35 -18.42
C PRO A 60 14.80 19.38 -17.31
N ASP A 61 14.83 20.68 -17.64
CA ASP A 61 14.73 21.76 -16.65
C ASP A 61 13.33 22.38 -16.57
N SER A 62 12.32 21.78 -17.23
CA SER A 62 10.97 22.33 -17.24
C SER A 62 10.29 22.17 -15.88
N PRO A 63 9.97 23.28 -15.17
CA PRO A 63 9.31 23.19 -13.86
C PRO A 63 7.94 22.53 -13.95
N GLN A 64 7.19 22.79 -15.03
CA GLN A 64 5.87 22.21 -15.26
C GLN A 64 5.94 20.68 -15.39
N LEU A 65 6.91 20.16 -16.14
CA LEU A 65 7.04 18.71 -16.31
C LEU A 65 7.43 18.01 -14.99
N HIS A 66 8.26 18.66 -14.17
CA HIS A 66 8.56 18.17 -12.83
C HIS A 66 7.33 18.22 -11.90
N ASP A 67 6.51 19.27 -12.01
CA ASP A 67 5.28 19.41 -11.24
C ASP A 67 4.28 18.30 -11.60
N ASP A 68 4.04 18.10 -12.91
CA ASP A 68 3.19 17.03 -13.43
C ASP A 68 3.70 15.64 -13.03
N PHE A 69 5.03 15.43 -13.02
CA PHE A 69 5.61 14.16 -12.60
C PHE A 69 5.41 13.92 -11.10
N GLY A 70 5.58 14.98 -10.30
CA GLY A 70 5.33 14.97 -8.87
C GLY A 70 3.89 14.56 -8.54
N GLU A 71 2.90 15.07 -9.27
CA GLU A 71 1.49 14.69 -9.11
C GLU A 71 1.24 13.20 -9.37
N ILE A 72 1.83 12.66 -10.44
CA ILE A 72 1.75 11.22 -10.74
C ILE A 72 2.36 10.40 -9.61
N LEU A 73 3.53 10.79 -9.11
CA LEU A 73 4.21 10.10 -8.02
C LEU A 73 3.41 10.19 -6.71
N LEU A 74 2.76 11.33 -6.45
CA LEU A 74 1.87 11.52 -5.31
C LEU A 74 0.66 10.59 -5.39
N ALA A 75 0.01 10.49 -6.56
CA ALA A 75 -1.10 9.57 -6.79
C ALA A 75 -0.69 8.09 -6.62
N LEU A 76 0.57 7.75 -6.91
CA LEU A 76 1.16 6.42 -6.66
C LEU A 76 1.65 6.22 -5.21
N ASN A 77 1.40 7.18 -4.31
CA ASN A 77 1.86 7.19 -2.92
C ASN A 77 3.40 7.11 -2.76
N GLN A 78 4.14 7.55 -3.77
CA GLN A 78 5.61 7.61 -3.77
C GLN A 78 6.08 8.97 -3.22
N LEU A 79 5.70 9.26 -1.97
CA LEU A 79 5.82 10.59 -1.36
C LEU A 79 7.23 11.20 -1.44
N GLU A 80 8.29 10.42 -1.18
CA GLU A 80 9.67 10.92 -1.27
C GLU A 80 10.07 11.32 -2.69
N LEU A 81 9.64 10.56 -3.70
CA LEU A 81 9.92 10.87 -5.10
C LEU A 81 9.10 12.08 -5.55
N ALA A 82 7.82 12.13 -5.20
CA ALA A 82 6.95 13.27 -5.47
C ALA A 82 7.54 14.57 -4.90
N ARG A 83 8.00 14.54 -3.64
CA ARG A 83 8.64 15.70 -2.99
C ARG A 83 9.87 16.20 -3.73
N ARG A 84 10.70 15.29 -4.26
CA ARG A 84 11.90 15.65 -5.04
C ARG A 84 11.53 16.33 -6.34
N GLU A 85 10.53 15.82 -7.06
CA GLU A 85 10.08 16.44 -8.31
C GLU A 85 9.43 17.80 -8.05
N PHE A 86 8.58 17.94 -7.01
CA PHE A 86 8.06 19.25 -6.60
C PHE A 86 9.16 20.24 -6.19
N SER A 87 10.27 19.74 -5.62
CA SER A 87 11.44 20.57 -5.31
C SER A 87 12.15 21.07 -6.59
N ARG A 88 12.23 20.24 -7.64
CA ARG A 88 12.74 20.68 -8.94
C ARG A 88 11.79 21.67 -9.64
N ALA A 89 10.49 21.51 -9.44
CA ALA A 89 9.48 22.44 -9.95
C ALA A 89 9.41 23.78 -9.18
N GLY A 90 9.96 23.87 -7.97
CA GLY A 90 9.81 25.03 -7.09
C GLY A 90 8.44 25.12 -6.41
N SER A 91 7.67 24.02 -6.37
CA SER A 91 6.29 23.96 -5.87
C SER A 91 6.21 23.87 -4.34
N THR A 92 6.55 24.96 -3.63
CA THR A 92 6.62 25.01 -2.15
C THR A 92 5.35 24.50 -1.44
N GLN A 93 4.16 24.85 -1.93
CA GLN A 93 2.90 24.40 -1.33
C GLN A 93 2.75 22.88 -1.39
N LYS A 94 3.07 22.28 -2.54
CA LYS A 94 3.00 20.82 -2.73
C LYS A 94 4.06 20.09 -1.91
N ILE A 95 5.26 20.66 -1.79
CA ILE A 95 6.30 20.13 -0.89
C ILE A 95 5.78 20.08 0.55
N GLN A 96 5.11 21.13 1.00
CA GLN A 96 4.54 21.20 2.35
C GLN A 96 3.43 20.15 2.54
N GLU A 97 2.53 20.01 1.57
CA GLU A 97 1.49 18.97 1.57
C GLU A 97 2.08 17.56 1.70
N VAL A 98 3.04 17.21 0.84
CA VAL A 98 3.69 15.90 0.88
C VAL A 98 4.40 15.67 2.22
N THR A 99 5.05 16.70 2.75
CA THR A 99 5.72 16.62 4.05
C THR A 99 4.73 16.30 5.17
N LEU A 100 3.54 16.91 5.16
CA LEU A 100 2.48 16.61 6.12
C LEU A 100 1.98 15.18 5.98
N LEU A 101 1.78 14.70 4.74
CA LEU A 101 1.39 13.31 4.48
C LEU A 101 2.42 12.30 5.00
N GLN A 102 3.72 12.60 4.84
CA GLN A 102 4.81 11.77 5.37
C GLN A 102 4.85 11.75 6.89
N GLN A 103 4.55 12.87 7.55
CA GLN A 103 4.56 12.97 9.01
C GLN A 103 3.31 12.38 9.66
N LYS A 104 2.18 12.32 8.94
CA LYS A 104 0.89 11.86 9.44
C LYS A 104 0.96 10.54 10.22
N PRO A 105 1.64 9.47 9.76
CA PRO A 105 1.73 8.24 10.55
C PRO A 105 2.40 8.42 11.92
N SER A 106 3.47 9.23 11.99
CA SER A 106 4.17 9.53 13.24
C SER A 106 3.32 10.36 14.19
N ILE A 107 2.61 11.37 13.65
CA ILE A 107 1.67 12.20 14.42
C ILE A 107 0.58 11.33 15.03
N LEU A 108 -0.06 10.47 14.22
CA LEU A 108 -1.09 9.53 14.69
C LEU A 108 -0.56 8.55 15.73
N GLN A 109 0.67 8.05 15.56
CA GLN A 109 1.33 7.16 16.53
C GLN A 109 1.52 7.85 17.89
N ASN A 110 1.92 9.12 17.91
CA ASN A 110 2.05 9.89 19.14
C ASN A 110 0.70 10.09 19.85
N ASP A 111 -0.37 10.34 19.09
CA ASP A 111 -1.71 10.47 19.66
C ASP A 111 -2.23 9.14 20.20
N ILE A 112 -1.93 8.02 19.54
CA ILE A 112 -2.23 6.68 20.08
C ILE A 112 -1.59 6.49 21.45
N LEU A 113 -0.32 6.86 21.62
CA LEU A 113 0.37 6.74 22.92
C LEU A 113 -0.31 7.57 24.02
N LYS A 114 -0.75 8.79 23.70
CA LYS A 114 -1.49 9.65 24.65
C LYS A 114 -2.82 9.01 25.06
N TRP A 115 -3.60 8.52 24.10
CA TRP A 115 -4.91 7.91 24.38
C TRP A 115 -4.79 6.55 25.07
N GLN A 116 -3.73 5.78 24.80
CA GLN A 116 -3.41 4.56 25.54
C GLN A 116 -3.13 4.87 27.00
N LYS A 117 -2.37 5.94 27.29
CA LYS A 117 -2.13 6.38 28.67
C LYS A 117 -3.44 6.76 29.36
N ILE A 118 -4.33 7.49 28.70
CA ILE A 118 -5.66 7.83 29.24
C ILE A 118 -6.49 6.58 29.52
N ALA A 119 -6.56 5.64 28.57
CA ALA A 119 -7.30 4.39 28.74
C ALA A 119 -6.72 3.53 29.87
N SER A 120 -5.40 3.60 30.12
CA SER A 120 -4.78 2.88 31.24
C SER A 120 -5.10 3.49 32.61
N THR A 121 -5.26 4.81 32.70
CA THR A 121 -5.60 5.49 33.96
C THR A 121 -7.10 5.53 34.23
N ARG A 122 -7.93 5.48 33.18
CA ARG A 122 -9.40 5.40 33.26
C ARG A 122 -9.94 4.30 32.34
N PRO A 123 -9.91 3.03 32.78
CA PRO A 123 -10.33 1.90 31.95
C PRO A 123 -11.83 1.85 31.62
N ASP A 124 -12.62 2.66 32.32
CA ASP A 124 -14.06 2.85 32.10
C ASP A 124 -14.36 4.03 31.15
N TYR A 125 -13.35 4.80 30.75
CA TYR A 125 -13.56 5.95 29.88
C TYR A 125 -13.74 5.53 28.42
N ARG A 126 -15.02 5.30 28.06
CA ARG A 126 -15.48 4.85 26.74
C ARG A 126 -14.87 5.58 25.55
N ASP A 127 -14.79 6.92 25.62
CA ASP A 127 -14.32 7.74 24.50
C ASP A 127 -12.82 7.56 24.22
N ALA A 128 -12.02 7.19 25.22
CA ALA A 128 -10.61 6.90 24.99
C ALA A 128 -10.45 5.72 24.03
N TYR A 129 -11.26 4.66 24.21
CA TYR A 129 -11.27 3.51 23.31
C TYR A 129 -11.86 3.86 21.93
N LEU A 130 -12.86 4.74 21.86
CA LEU A 130 -13.38 5.22 20.58
C LEU A 130 -12.31 6.01 19.80
N LYS A 131 -11.57 6.89 20.49
CA LYS A 131 -10.46 7.64 19.89
C LYS A 131 -9.33 6.73 19.43
N LEU A 132 -8.97 5.71 20.22
CA LEU A 132 -8.01 4.69 19.79
C LEU A 132 -8.47 3.97 18.52
N ALA A 133 -9.74 3.54 18.46
CA ALA A 133 -10.26 2.90 17.27
C ALA A 133 -10.14 3.76 16.01
N LEU A 134 -10.52 5.04 16.10
CA LEU A 134 -10.43 6.01 15.00
C LEU A 134 -8.99 6.21 14.53
N LEU A 135 -8.04 6.38 15.47
CA LEU A 135 -6.61 6.56 15.14
C LEU A 135 -6.02 5.31 14.47
N HIS A 136 -6.38 4.12 14.95
CA HIS A 136 -5.96 2.86 14.31
C HIS A 136 -6.60 2.67 12.93
N TRP A 137 -7.83 3.15 12.72
CA TRP A 137 -8.48 3.12 11.40
C TRP A 137 -7.76 4.02 10.40
N GLN A 138 -7.37 5.23 10.82
CA GLN A 138 -6.58 6.16 9.99
C GLN A 138 -5.19 5.62 9.60
N LEU A 139 -4.66 4.68 10.37
CA LEU A 139 -3.41 3.96 10.09
C LEU A 139 -3.63 2.63 9.33
N TYR A 140 -4.86 2.35 8.87
CA TYR A 140 -5.23 1.09 8.21
C TYR A 140 -4.88 -0.16 9.07
N ARG A 141 -5.13 -0.09 10.38
CA ARG A 141 -4.94 -1.21 11.33
C ARG A 141 -6.28 -1.79 11.79
N PRO A 142 -6.99 -2.56 10.94
CA PRO A 142 -8.38 -2.97 11.17
C PRO A 142 -8.58 -3.85 12.40
N PHE A 143 -7.59 -4.67 12.75
CA PHE A 143 -7.66 -5.53 13.94
C PHE A 143 -7.75 -4.70 15.24
N ASP A 144 -6.88 -3.70 15.37
CA ASP A 144 -6.87 -2.81 16.53
C ASP A 144 -8.13 -1.93 16.55
N THR A 145 -8.56 -1.41 15.39
CA THR A 145 -9.81 -0.65 15.24
C THR A 145 -10.99 -1.45 15.80
N LYS A 146 -11.17 -2.69 15.35
CA LYS A 146 -12.26 -3.56 15.80
C LYS A 146 -12.16 -3.87 17.30
N LYS A 147 -10.96 -4.16 17.79
CA LYS A 147 -10.72 -4.43 19.23
C LYS A 147 -11.17 -3.25 20.09
N PHE A 148 -10.75 -2.03 19.76
CA PHE A 148 -11.08 -0.86 20.57
C PHE A 148 -12.54 -0.42 20.44
N LEU A 149 -13.16 -0.58 19.26
CA LEU A 149 -14.61 -0.38 19.11
C LEU A 149 -15.42 -1.34 19.99
N GLN A 150 -15.02 -2.61 20.04
CA GLN A 150 -15.69 -3.60 20.89
C GLN A 150 -15.59 -3.24 22.38
N ILE A 151 -14.44 -2.75 22.83
CA ILE A 151 -14.28 -2.29 24.22
C ILE A 151 -15.19 -1.08 24.48
N SER A 152 -15.15 -0.08 23.59
CA SER A 152 -15.97 1.13 23.69
C SER A 152 -17.47 0.80 23.75
N ARG A 153 -17.94 -0.12 22.89
CA ARG A 153 -19.34 -0.60 22.90
C ARG A 153 -19.73 -1.36 24.17
N ARG A 154 -18.82 -2.12 24.77
CA ARG A 154 -19.10 -2.82 26.04
C ARG A 154 -19.27 -1.84 27.20
N LEU A 155 -18.57 -0.71 27.16
CA LEU A 155 -18.65 0.34 28.18
C LEU A 155 -19.94 1.17 28.04
N ASP A 156 -20.43 1.36 26.82
CA ASP A 156 -21.69 2.08 26.55
C ASP A 156 -22.48 1.44 25.39
N PRO A 157 -23.25 0.37 25.68
CA PRO A 157 -23.91 -0.44 24.65
C PRO A 157 -25.13 0.24 24.03
N ASN A 158 -25.71 1.23 24.70
CA ASN A 158 -26.94 1.91 24.26
C ASN A 158 -26.66 3.25 23.56
N ASN A 159 -25.40 3.59 23.31
CA ASN A 159 -25.04 4.83 22.64
C ASN A 159 -25.23 4.70 21.11
N GLU A 160 -26.24 5.40 20.59
CA GLU A 160 -26.60 5.38 19.17
C GLU A 160 -25.47 5.91 18.28
N ASP A 161 -24.79 6.99 18.67
CA ASP A 161 -23.67 7.57 17.91
C ASP A 161 -22.52 6.55 17.74
N LEU A 162 -22.20 5.82 18.81
CA LEU A 162 -21.19 4.77 18.78
C LEU A 162 -21.61 3.61 17.88
N ALA A 163 -22.89 3.24 17.88
CA ALA A 163 -23.42 2.22 16.99
C ALA A 163 -23.24 2.61 15.52
N GLN A 164 -23.53 3.88 15.17
CA GLN A 164 -23.32 4.42 13.82
C GLN A 164 -21.84 4.45 13.44
N ILE A 165 -20.96 4.99 14.29
CA ILE A 165 -19.51 5.03 14.03
C ILE A 165 -18.94 3.62 13.86
N ALA A 166 -19.37 2.68 14.70
CA ALA A 166 -18.89 1.32 14.61
C ALA A 166 -19.44 0.59 13.36
N ALA A 167 -20.56 1.03 12.78
CA ALA A 167 -21.07 0.49 11.52
C ALA A 167 -20.28 1.04 10.31
N THR A 168 -19.79 2.28 10.38
CA THR A 168 -19.00 2.89 9.29
C THR A 168 -17.55 2.43 9.27
N LEU A 169 -16.99 2.03 10.42
CA LEU A 169 -15.59 1.60 10.55
C LEU A 169 -15.38 0.08 10.40
N ASN A 170 -16.44 -0.70 10.18
CA ASN A 170 -16.42 -2.17 10.13
C ASN A 170 -16.15 -2.72 8.73
#